data_AF-K9E6B8-F1
#
_entry.id   AF-K9E6B8-F1
#
_cell.length_a   1.000
_cell.length_b   1.000
_cell.length_c   1.000
_cell.angle_alpha   90.00
_cell.angle_beta   90.00
_cell.angle_gamma   90.00
#
_symmetry.space_group_name_H-M   'P 1'
#
loop_
_entity.id
_entity.type
_entity.pdbx_description
1 polymer ?
#
loop_
_entity_poly.entity_id
_entity_poly.type
_entity_poly.pdbx_seq_one_letter_code
_entity_poly.pdbx_strand_id
1 'polypeptide(L)'
;MSSDLFVRSRGGDSFPLLEQILSSGKTFRFYLLDKHNELQDFTPDEELEYYRTSTKSVENDLFVAFKTNRRSLFKLKSEILELEAPKIHLPTIRTPYLSGYGSISKQFVNEVYKDLVQKGLLIESSKVTGIQTILLCRAAIQKELRLLEVQK
;
A
#
# COMPACT_ATOMS: atom_id res chain seq x y z
N MET A 1 13.78 -4.65 -25.23
CA MET A 1 13.40 -3.52 -24.37
C MET A 1 12.19 -2.86 -25.02
N SER A 2 10.98 -3.10 -24.51
CA SER A 2 9.75 -2.48 -25.02
C SER A 2 9.63 -1.11 -24.39
N SER A 3 9.73 -0.06 -25.20
CA SER A 3 9.39 1.31 -24.79
C SER A 3 7.88 1.46 -24.89
N ASP A 4 7.19 1.40 -23.75
CA ASP A 4 5.75 1.64 -23.70
C ASP A 4 5.48 3.12 -24.04
N LEU A 5 4.75 3.34 -25.13
CA LEU A 5 4.41 4.67 -25.62
C LEU A 5 3.19 5.18 -24.83
N PHE A 6 3.39 6.14 -23.95
CA PHE A 6 2.30 6.78 -23.20
C PHE A 6 1.73 7.96 -23.99
N VAL A 7 0.42 7.90 -24.26
CA VAL A 7 -0.27 8.90 -25.06
C VAL A 7 -1.47 9.43 -24.28
N ARG A 8 -1.44 10.72 -23.98
CA ARG A 8 -2.51 11.45 -23.29
C ARG A 8 -3.45 12.04 -24.33
N SER A 9 -4.73 11.67 -24.33
CA SER A 9 -5.74 12.30 -25.19
C SER A 9 -6.90 12.81 -24.33
N ARG A 10 -7.14 14.12 -24.35
CA ARG A 10 -8.33 14.73 -23.76
C ARG A 10 -9.36 14.81 -24.88
N GLY A 11 -10.42 13.99 -24.79
CA GLY A 11 -11.68 14.05 -25.54
C GLY A 11 -11.66 14.52 -27.00
N GLY A 12 -12.00 13.62 -27.92
CA GLY A 12 -12.41 13.94 -29.30
C GLY A 12 -11.34 13.72 -30.38
N ASP A 13 -10.08 14.01 -30.09
CA ASP A 13 -8.99 14.02 -31.08
C ASP A 13 -8.07 12.76 -31.03
N SER A 14 -8.55 11.65 -30.49
CA SER A 14 -7.72 10.47 -30.18
C SER A 14 -7.48 9.54 -31.39
N PHE A 15 -8.29 9.64 -32.44
CA PHE A 15 -8.35 8.63 -33.50
C PHE A 15 -7.12 8.61 -34.44
N PRO A 16 -6.62 9.75 -34.95
CA PRO A 16 -5.46 9.75 -35.86
C PRO A 16 -4.17 9.27 -35.18
N LEU A 17 -4.03 9.57 -33.89
CA LEU A 17 -2.90 9.14 -33.08
C LEU A 17 -2.96 7.64 -32.78
N LEU A 18 -4.16 7.09 -32.57
CA LEU A 18 -4.36 5.64 -32.44
C LEU A 18 -4.00 4.92 -33.74
N GLU A 19 -4.43 5.44 -34.89
CA GLU A 19 -4.08 4.90 -36.22
C GLU A 19 -2.57 4.92 -36.47
N GLN A 20 -1.87 5.99 -36.06
CA GLN A 20 -0.42 6.08 -36.17
C GLN A 20 0.31 5.04 -35.30
N ILE A 21 -0.18 4.79 -34.08
CA ILE A 21 0.40 3.77 -33.21
C ILE A 21 0.14 2.38 -33.76
N LEU A 22 -1.10 2.09 -34.20
CA LEU A 22 -1.50 0.82 -34.80
C LEU A 22 -0.70 0.53 -36.09
N SER A 23 -0.50 1.53 -36.94
CA SER A 23 0.26 1.39 -38.19
C SER A 23 1.76 1.18 -37.97
N SER A 24 2.30 1.59 -36.82
CA SER A 24 3.70 1.35 -36.45
C SER A 24 3.99 -0.10 -36.01
N GLY A 25 2.97 -0.96 -35.91
CA GLY A 25 3.10 -2.35 -35.49
C GLY A 25 3.49 -2.54 -34.02
N LYS A 26 3.40 -1.47 -33.20
CA LYS A 26 3.74 -1.50 -31.79
C LYS A 26 2.53 -1.91 -30.94
N THR A 27 2.79 -2.69 -29.91
CA THR A 27 1.80 -3.01 -28.88
C THR A 27 1.60 -1.81 -27.96
N PHE A 28 0.36 -1.48 -27.63
CA PHE A 28 0.01 -0.44 -26.67
C PHE A 28 -1.12 -0.91 -25.76
N ARG A 29 -1.32 -0.22 -24.64
CA ARG A 29 -2.46 -0.42 -23.74
C ARG A 29 -3.30 0.85 -23.70
N PHE A 30 -4.59 0.70 -23.87
CA PHE A 30 -5.56 1.80 -23.77
C PHE A 30 -6.33 1.68 -22.45
N TYR A 31 -6.41 2.77 -21.70
CA TYR A 31 -7.18 2.84 -20.45
C TYR A 31 -8.29 3.87 -20.60
N LEU A 32 -9.54 3.42 -20.48
CA LEU A 32 -10.70 4.31 -20.42
C LEU A 32 -10.91 4.72 -18.97
N LEU A 33 -10.65 5.98 -18.65
CA LEU A 33 -10.84 6.53 -17.31
C LEU A 33 -12.15 7.33 -17.30
N ASP A 34 -13.14 6.86 -16.56
CA ASP A 34 -14.34 7.66 -16.30
C ASP A 34 -13.98 8.83 -15.36
N LYS A 35 -14.79 9.89 -15.41
CA LYS A 35 -14.53 11.33 -15.18
C LYS A 35 -13.81 11.78 -13.90
N HIS A 36 -13.31 10.89 -13.04
CA HIS A 36 -12.77 11.25 -11.73
C HIS A 36 -11.40 10.67 -11.34
N ASN A 37 -10.81 9.75 -12.13
CA ASN A 37 -9.49 9.21 -11.81
C ASN A 37 -8.49 9.50 -12.93
N GLU A 38 -7.78 10.63 -12.86
CA GLU A 38 -6.54 10.76 -13.62
C GLU A 38 -5.50 9.81 -13.00
N LEU A 39 -5.08 8.79 -13.77
CA LEU A 39 -3.94 7.96 -13.40
C LEU A 39 -2.72 8.86 -13.24
N GLN A 40 -2.01 8.69 -12.12
CA GLN A 40 -0.80 9.45 -11.87
C GLN A 40 0.36 8.84 -12.63
N ASP A 41 1.20 9.68 -13.24
CA ASP A 41 2.44 9.26 -13.91
C ASP A 41 3.63 9.33 -12.95
N PHE A 42 3.44 8.83 -11.73
CA PHE A 42 4.47 8.85 -10.70
C PHE A 42 5.52 7.77 -10.95
N THR A 43 6.78 8.16 -10.78
CA THR A 43 7.87 7.21 -10.55
C THR A 43 7.66 6.46 -9.22
N PRO A 44 8.31 5.30 -9.01
CA PRO A 44 8.24 4.59 -7.73
C PRO A 44 8.55 5.47 -6.51
N ASP A 45 9.55 6.35 -6.64
CA ASP A 45 10.02 7.19 -5.54
C ASP A 45 9.03 8.32 -5.24
N GLU A 46 8.41 8.91 -6.26
CA GLU A 46 7.33 9.90 -6.10
C GLU A 46 6.07 9.27 -5.49
N GLU A 47 5.72 8.04 -5.90
CA GLU A 47 4.60 7.30 -5.30
C GLU A 47 4.86 7.03 -3.81
N LEU A 48 6.08 6.64 -3.45
CA LEU A 48 6.48 6.43 -2.06
C LEU A 48 6.45 7.73 -1.24
N GLU A 49 6.97 8.83 -1.79
CA GLU A 49 6.95 10.13 -1.13
C GLU A 49 5.52 10.65 -0.93
N TYR A 50 4.64 10.41 -1.91
CA TYR A 50 3.21 10.67 -1.77
C TYR A 50 2.62 9.90 -0.58
N TYR A 51 2.92 8.60 -0.45
CA TYR A 51 2.43 7.81 0.68
C TYR A 51 2.96 8.32 2.03
N ARG A 52 4.19 8.83 2.11
CA ARG A 52 4.74 9.40 3.35
C ARG A 52 3.91 10.56 3.90
N THR A 53 3.19 11.30 3.05
CA THR A 53 2.26 12.34 3.51
C THR A 53 1.10 11.78 4.35
N SER A 54 0.75 10.50 4.15
CA SER A 54 -0.34 9.79 4.84
C SER A 54 0.13 9.00 6.09
N THR A 55 1.41 9.07 6.45
CA THR A 55 2.02 8.25 7.53
C THR A 55 1.18 8.22 8.80
N LYS A 56 0.76 9.37 9.32
CA LYS A 56 -0.04 9.44 10.56
C LYS A 56 -1.41 8.75 10.45
N SER A 57 -2.04 8.82 9.27
CA SER A 57 -3.31 8.13 9.03
C SER A 57 -3.08 6.62 9.05
N VAL A 58 -2.06 6.15 8.33
CA VAL A 58 -1.71 4.73 8.26
C VAL A 58 -1.28 4.19 9.63
N GLU A 59 -0.53 4.96 10.42
CA GLU A 59 -0.18 4.61 11.80
C GLU A 59 -1.45 4.36 12.64
N ASN A 60 -2.43 5.27 12.55
CA ASN A 60 -3.69 5.15 13.27
C ASN A 60 -4.54 3.97 12.77
N ASP A 61 -4.64 3.80 11.45
CA ASP A 61 -5.41 2.71 10.84
C ASP A 61 -4.84 1.35 11.22
N LEU A 62 -3.52 1.19 11.18
CA LEU A 62 -2.84 -0.02 11.65
C LEU A 62 -3.06 -0.25 13.15
N PHE A 63 -2.96 0.80 13.97
CA PHE A 63 -3.19 0.68 15.41
C PHE A 63 -4.62 0.22 15.71
N VAL A 64 -5.62 0.78 15.04
CA VAL A 64 -7.03 0.38 15.15
C VAL A 64 -7.22 -1.06 14.62
N ALA A 65 -6.63 -1.39 13.48
CA ALA A 65 -6.74 -2.72 12.88
C ALA A 65 -6.14 -3.81 13.77
N PHE A 66 -5.04 -3.53 14.47
CA PHE A 66 -4.42 -4.47 15.43
C PHE A 66 -4.99 -4.37 16.85
N LYS A 67 -5.93 -3.44 17.12
CA LYS A 67 -6.57 -3.33 18.43
C LYS A 67 -7.36 -4.59 18.75
N THR A 68 -7.15 -5.11 19.96
CA THR A 68 -7.87 -6.26 20.50
C THR A 68 -8.39 -5.96 21.91
N ASN A 69 -9.50 -6.61 22.28
CA ASN A 69 -10.12 -6.40 23.59
C ASN A 69 -9.39 -7.15 24.72
N ARG A 70 -8.54 -8.13 24.38
CA ARG A 70 -7.84 -9.00 25.33
C ARG A 70 -6.35 -9.03 25.00
N ARG A 71 -5.50 -8.97 26.03
CA ARG A 71 -4.03 -8.98 25.88
C ARG A 71 -3.48 -10.25 25.23
N SER A 72 -4.16 -11.38 25.37
CA SER A 72 -3.77 -12.66 24.76
C SER A 72 -4.25 -12.85 23.33
N LEU A 73 -5.10 -11.96 22.82
CA LEU A 73 -5.63 -12.06 21.47
C LEU A 73 -4.72 -11.30 20.51
N PHE A 74 -4.18 -12.04 19.55
CA PHE A 74 -3.37 -11.51 18.45
C PHE A 74 -4.07 -11.78 17.12
N LYS A 75 -3.82 -10.93 16.13
CA LYS A 75 -4.30 -11.05 14.76
C LYS A 75 -3.15 -11.45 13.83
N LEU A 76 -3.48 -12.05 12.68
CA LEU A 76 -2.50 -12.37 11.65
C LEU A 76 -1.92 -11.10 11.06
N LYS A 77 -0.58 -10.96 11.09
CA LYS A 77 0.11 -9.81 10.52
C LYS A 77 -0.20 -9.66 9.04
N SER A 78 -0.05 -10.74 8.27
CA SER A 78 -0.22 -10.72 6.82
C SER A 78 -1.62 -10.28 6.40
N GLU A 79 -2.66 -10.81 7.07
CA GLU A 79 -4.06 -10.49 6.79
C GLU A 79 -4.34 -8.99 6.97
N ILE A 80 -3.90 -8.42 8.10
CA ILE A 80 -4.13 -6.99 8.36
C ILE A 80 -3.38 -6.12 7.34
N LEU A 81 -2.10 -6.39 7.07
CA LEU A 81 -1.35 -5.58 6.10
C LEU A 81 -1.93 -5.69 4.68
N GLU A 82 -2.50 -6.84 4.31
CA GLU A 82 -3.17 -7.05 3.03
C GLU A 82 -4.51 -6.31 2.91
N LEU A 83 -5.20 -6.07 4.02
CA LEU A 83 -6.42 -5.28 4.07
C LEU A 83 -6.16 -3.77 4.14
N GLU A 84 -5.08 -3.34 4.79
CA GLU A 84 -4.77 -1.91 4.94
C GLU A 84 -4.06 -1.32 3.71
N ALA A 85 -3.16 -2.06 3.05
CA ALA A 85 -2.40 -1.55 1.89
C ALA A 85 -3.25 -1.07 0.70
N PRO A 86 -4.37 -1.73 0.33
CA PRO A 86 -5.21 -1.25 -0.76
C PRO A 86 -5.93 0.06 -0.47
N LYS A 87 -6.17 0.41 0.80
CA LYS A 87 -6.94 1.61 1.18
C LYS A 87 -6.23 2.91 0.81
N ILE A 88 -4.90 2.86 0.76
CA ILE A 88 -4.06 4.01 0.39
C ILE A 88 -3.61 3.95 -1.06
N HIS A 89 -3.98 2.93 -1.81
CA HIS A 89 -3.47 2.72 -3.17
C HIS A 89 -3.83 3.90 -4.07
N LEU A 90 -2.80 4.51 -4.65
CA LEU A 90 -2.92 5.53 -5.67
C LEU A 90 -2.84 4.87 -7.05
N PRO A 91 -3.90 4.94 -7.88
CA PRO A 91 -3.84 4.42 -9.24
C PRO A 91 -2.80 5.18 -10.06
N THR A 92 -1.73 4.49 -10.46
CA THR A 92 -0.71 5.03 -11.36
C THR A 92 -0.86 4.43 -12.75
N ILE A 93 -0.22 5.04 -13.74
CA ILE A 93 -0.13 4.48 -15.09
C ILE A 93 0.48 3.06 -15.08
N ARG A 94 1.42 2.79 -14.16
CA ARG A 94 2.13 1.52 -14.02
C ARG A 94 1.30 0.48 -13.26
N THR A 95 0.54 0.95 -12.26
CA THR A 95 -0.32 0.16 -11.38
C THR A 95 -1.72 0.78 -11.35
N PRO A 96 -2.51 0.64 -12.43
CA PRO A 96 -3.82 1.28 -12.53
C PRO A 96 -4.90 0.56 -11.70
N TYR A 97 -4.64 -0.67 -11.29
CA TYR A 97 -5.52 -1.51 -10.49
C TYR A 97 -4.84 -1.90 -9.18
N LEU A 98 -5.64 -2.52 -8.29
CA LEU A 98 -5.26 -2.94 -6.96
C LEU A 98 -3.82 -3.46 -6.85
N SER A 99 -3.21 -3.01 -5.78
CA SER A 99 -1.82 -3.20 -5.43
C SER A 99 -1.51 -4.67 -5.10
N GLY A 100 -0.81 -5.39 -5.98
CA GLY A 100 -0.41 -6.80 -5.79
C GLY A 100 0.69 -7.02 -4.74
N TYR A 101 1.18 -8.27 -4.64
CA TYR A 101 2.11 -8.76 -3.59
C TYR A 101 3.45 -8.00 -3.45
N GLY A 102 3.83 -7.16 -4.40
CA GLY A 102 5.05 -6.33 -4.36
C GLY A 102 4.80 -4.84 -4.59
N SER A 103 3.60 -4.36 -4.32
CA SER A 103 3.22 -2.97 -4.52
C SER A 103 3.89 -2.00 -3.54
N ILE A 104 4.10 -0.76 -3.99
CA ILE A 104 4.73 0.31 -3.20
C ILE A 104 3.87 0.64 -1.97
N SER A 105 2.54 0.63 -2.10
CA SER A 105 1.64 0.79 -0.95
C SER A 105 1.85 -0.30 0.12
N LYS A 106 1.99 -1.58 -0.28
CA LYS A 106 2.25 -2.67 0.68
C LYS A 106 3.64 -2.55 1.31
N GLN A 107 4.65 -2.12 0.56
CA GLN A 107 5.98 -1.83 1.10
C GLN A 107 5.91 -0.73 2.16
N PHE A 108 5.29 0.40 1.83
CA PHE A 108 5.10 1.53 2.74
C PHE A 108 4.33 1.15 4.01
N VAL A 109 3.19 0.47 3.89
CA VAL A 109 2.41 0.02 5.06
C VAL A 109 3.23 -0.92 5.96
N ASN A 110 4.06 -1.79 5.37
CA ASN A 110 4.96 -2.67 6.13
C ASN A 110 6.11 -1.89 6.80
N GLU A 111 6.60 -0.80 6.21
CA GLU A 111 7.59 0.09 6.85
C GLU A 111 6.99 0.81 8.05
N VAL A 112 5.81 1.43 7.90
CA VAL A 112 5.08 2.07 9.00
C VAL A 112 4.79 1.06 10.12
N TYR A 113 4.36 -0.15 9.75
CA TYR A 113 4.16 -1.24 10.70
C TYR A 113 5.43 -1.56 11.52
N LYS A 114 6.59 -1.71 10.86
CA LYS A 114 7.86 -2.02 11.53
C LYS A 114 8.25 -0.91 12.49
N ASP A 115 8.07 0.34 12.10
CA ASP A 115 8.33 1.50 12.94
C ASP A 115 7.41 1.52 14.19
N LEU A 116 6.12 1.21 14.04
CA LEU A 116 5.21 1.05 15.17
C LEU A 116 5.61 -0.07 16.13
N VAL A 117 6.12 -1.18 15.61
CA VAL A 117 6.67 -2.29 16.43
C VAL A 117 7.92 -1.83 17.18
N GLN A 118 8.84 -1.13 16.49
CA GLN A 118 10.05 -0.60 17.11
C GLN A 118 9.74 0.42 18.20
N LYS A 119 8.71 1.26 18.01
CA LYS A 119 8.19 2.20 19.01
C LYS A 119 7.45 1.52 20.18
N GLY A 120 7.22 0.20 20.12
CA GLY A 120 6.48 -0.56 21.13
C GLY A 120 4.96 -0.33 21.10
N LEU A 121 4.43 0.34 20.06
CA LEU A 121 3.01 0.60 19.89
C LEU A 121 2.27 -0.64 19.37
N LEU A 122 2.96 -1.48 18.62
CA LEU A 122 2.52 -2.81 18.21
C LEU A 122 3.42 -3.88 18.83
N ILE A 123 2.82 -4.98 19.26
CA ILE A 123 3.51 -6.09 19.92
C ILE A 123 3.40 -7.32 19.02
N GLU A 124 4.55 -7.77 18.52
CA GLU A 124 4.66 -8.99 17.73
C GLU A 124 4.72 -10.25 18.62
N SER A 125 4.19 -11.34 18.09
CA SER A 125 4.34 -12.70 18.59
C SER A 125 4.44 -13.64 17.39
N SER A 126 4.88 -14.87 17.61
CA SER A 126 4.92 -15.88 16.57
C SER A 126 4.36 -17.21 17.07
N LYS A 127 3.76 -17.96 16.15
CA LYS A 127 3.25 -19.30 16.41
C LYS A 127 3.78 -20.23 15.33
N VAL A 128 4.51 -21.25 15.74
CA VAL A 128 4.95 -22.31 14.83
C VAL A 128 3.78 -23.27 14.60
N THR A 129 3.44 -23.50 13.33
CA THR A 129 2.42 -24.45 12.89
C THR A 129 3.05 -25.36 11.83
N GLY A 130 3.46 -26.56 12.24
CA GLY A 130 4.25 -27.46 11.40
C GLY A 130 5.59 -26.85 11.01
N ILE A 131 5.85 -26.72 9.71
CA ILE A 131 7.07 -26.09 9.16
C ILE A 131 6.95 -24.57 8.98
N GLN A 132 5.78 -23.98 9.25
CA GLN A 132 5.52 -22.56 9.01
C GLN A 132 5.51 -21.78 10.33
N THR A 133 6.13 -20.60 10.31
CA THR A 133 6.05 -19.64 11.41
C THR A 133 5.03 -18.56 11.04
N ILE A 134 3.94 -18.51 11.81
CA ILE A 134 2.89 -17.51 11.64
C ILE A 134 3.25 -16.30 12.50
N LEU A 135 3.34 -15.13 11.87
CA LEU A 135 3.54 -13.85 12.55
C LEU A 135 2.20 -13.28 13.00
N LEU A 136 2.14 -12.96 14.28
CA LEU A 136 0.96 -12.47 14.98
C LEU A 136 1.26 -11.10 15.57
N CYS A 137 0.25 -10.24 15.65
CA CYS A 137 0.42 -8.89 16.17
C CYS A 137 -0.84 -8.41 16.91
N ARG A 138 -0.64 -7.52 17.88
CA ARG A 138 -1.71 -6.73 18.52
C ARG A 138 -1.21 -5.32 18.84
N ALA A 139 -2.14 -4.39 19.03
CA ALA A 139 -1.82 -3.09 19.60
C ALA A 139 -1.44 -3.21 21.09
N ALA A 140 -0.53 -2.34 21.52
CA ALA A 140 -0.19 -2.17 22.93
C ALA A 140 -1.41 -1.64 23.71
N ILE A 141 -1.59 -2.13 24.94
CA ILE A 141 -2.68 -1.65 25.82
C ILE A 141 -2.24 -0.38 26.56
N GLN A 142 -3.20 0.38 27.11
CA GLN A 142 -2.91 1.63 27.83
C GLN A 142 -1.85 1.47 28.94
N LYS A 143 -1.85 0.33 29.66
CA LYS A 143 -0.84 0.04 30.68
C LYS A 143 0.57 -0.09 30.09
N GLU A 144 0.70 -0.72 28.93
CA GLU A 144 1.98 -0.90 28.21
C GLU A 144 2.44 0.43 27.61
N LEU A 145 1.51 1.24 27.06
CA LEU A 145 1.81 2.58 26.54
C LEU A 145 2.34 3.53 27.62
N ARG A 146 1.74 3.53 28.81
CA ARG A 146 2.22 4.35 29.94
C ARG A 146 3.64 3.98 30.39
N LEU A 147 4.02 2.71 30.26
CA LEU A 147 5.39 2.29 30.59
C LEU A 147 6.42 2.83 29.59
N LEU A 148 6.03 3.02 28.33
CA LEU A 148 6.89 3.65 27.31
C LEU A 148 7.09 5.15 27.57
N GLU A 149 6.07 5.83 28.09
CA GLU A 149 6.14 7.26 28.43
C GLU A 149 7.07 7.52 29.63
N VAL A 150 7.18 6.57 30.57
CA VAL A 150 8.04 6.67 31.75
C VAL A 150 9.53 6.38 31.42
N GLN A 151 9.80 5.75 30.27
CA GLN A 151 11.16 5.40 29.83
C GLN A 151 11.79 6.41 28.87
N LYS A 152 11.05 7.47 28.49
CA LYS A 152 11.54 8.60 27.69
C LYS A 152 12.03 9.74 28.58
#